data_AF-A0A3L6MNJ3-F1
#
_entry.id   AF-A0A3L6MNJ3-F1
#
_cell.length_a   1.000
_cell.length_b   1.000
_cell.length_c   1.000
_cell.angle_alpha   90.00
_cell.angle_beta   90.00
_cell.angle_gamma   90.00
#
_symmetry.space_group_name_H-M   'P 1'
#
loop_
_entity.id
_entity.type
_entity.pdbx_description
1 polymer ?
#
loop_
_entity_poly.entity_id
_entity_poly.type
_entity_poly.pdbx_seq_one_letter_code
_entity_poly.pdbx_strand_id
1 'polypeptide(L)'
;MLGLRQLSWIDDRLREAFPNRNEEFFGGLNILLVGDFFQLPPVLQKPLYYDKEVQGVEIKGRNAYRRFDKSVFLKVVQRQRGDDQEAFRTALGELRLLQLSMESWKLLSTRVQAKLDDREVARFSSALRVYATKDRVNE
;
A
#
# COMPACT_ATOMS: atom_id res chain seq x y z
N MET A 1 -3.10 -6.32 -0.53
CA MET A 1 -2.50 -6.04 0.80
C MET A 1 -2.37 -7.37 1.53
N LEU A 2 -1.21 -7.63 2.14
CA LEU A 2 -0.89 -8.91 2.77
C LEU A 2 -0.90 -8.76 4.30
N GLY A 3 -1.62 -9.63 5.00
CA GLY A 3 -1.60 -9.70 6.46
C GLY A 3 -0.73 -10.83 7.00
N LEU A 4 -0.44 -10.81 8.30
CA LEU A 4 0.38 -11.83 8.98
C LEU A 4 -0.20 -13.24 8.82
N ARG A 5 -1.51 -13.39 8.95
CA ARG A 5 -2.19 -14.69 8.77
C ARG A 5 -1.97 -15.25 7.36
N GLN A 6 -2.10 -14.43 6.32
CA GLN A 6 -1.86 -14.86 4.94
C GLN A 6 -0.40 -15.24 4.71
N LEU A 7 0.56 -14.46 5.23
CA LEU A 7 1.98 -14.77 5.09
C LEU A 7 2.34 -16.11 5.76
N SER A 8 1.73 -16.38 6.92
CA SER A 8 1.84 -17.67 7.61
C SER A 8 1.37 -18.85 6.73
N TRP A 9 0.22 -18.69 6.07
CA TRP A 9 -0.27 -19.72 5.14
C TRP A 9 0.62 -19.90 3.92
N ILE A 10 1.22 -18.82 3.40
CA ILE A 10 2.18 -18.90 2.29
C ILE A 10 3.41 -19.69 2.75
N ASP A 11 3.97 -19.38 3.92
CA ASP A 11 5.11 -20.13 4.49
C ASP A 11 4.79 -21.61 4.66
N ASP A 12 3.66 -21.93 5.31
CA ASP A 12 3.22 -23.31 5.55
C ASP A 12 3.07 -24.08 4.21
N ARG A 13 2.41 -23.48 3.19
CA ARG A 13 2.22 -24.14 1.88
C ARG A 13 3.53 -24.34 1.12
N LEU A 14 4.47 -23.41 1.21
CA LEU A 14 5.76 -23.57 0.55
C LEU A 14 6.60 -24.65 1.22
N ARG A 15 6.59 -24.74 2.56
CA ARG A 15 7.27 -25.83 3.28
C ARG A 15 6.73 -27.21 2.92
N GLU A 16 5.42 -27.33 2.71
CA GLU A 16 4.79 -28.57 2.24
C GLU A 16 5.15 -28.91 0.79
N ALA A 17 5.19 -27.91 -0.09
CA ALA A 17 5.56 -28.10 -1.49
C ALA A 17 7.05 -28.50 -1.66
N PHE A 18 7.91 -28.13 -0.70
CA PHE A 18 9.33 -28.44 -0.68
C PHE A 18 9.70 -29.26 0.57
N PRO A 19 9.27 -30.54 0.67
CA PRO A 19 9.37 -31.32 1.90
C PRO A 19 10.82 -31.56 2.37
N ASN A 20 11.77 -31.61 1.44
CA ASN A 20 13.21 -31.73 1.75
C ASN A 20 13.79 -30.46 2.43
N ARG A 21 13.03 -29.36 2.47
CA ARG A 21 13.38 -28.06 3.07
C ARG A 21 12.25 -27.51 3.95
N ASN A 22 11.40 -28.38 4.49
CA ASN A 22 10.23 -27.98 5.28
C ASN A 22 10.59 -27.25 6.60
N GLU A 23 11.79 -27.45 7.13
CA GLU A 23 12.32 -26.72 8.29
C GLU A 23 12.74 -25.27 7.94
N GLU A 24 13.04 -25.00 6.67
CA GLU A 24 13.43 -23.67 6.20
C GLU A 24 12.19 -22.80 5.96
N PHE A 25 12.23 -21.52 6.34
CA PHE A 25 11.17 -20.57 5.99
C PHE A 25 10.97 -20.55 4.47
N PHE A 26 9.71 -20.51 4.05
CA PHE A 26 9.27 -20.51 2.65
C PHE A 26 9.82 -21.69 1.83
N GLY A 27 10.13 -22.83 2.46
CA GLY A 27 10.70 -23.99 1.78
C GLY A 27 12.09 -23.73 1.18
N GLY A 28 12.83 -22.76 1.73
CA GLY A 28 14.15 -22.36 1.24
C GLY A 28 14.12 -21.52 -0.05
N LEU A 29 12.96 -20.98 -0.43
CA LEU A 29 12.84 -20.07 -1.57
C LEU A 29 13.30 -18.65 -1.24
N ASN A 30 13.84 -17.98 -2.26
CA ASN A 30 14.12 -16.56 -2.20
C ASN A 30 12.82 -15.76 -2.40
N ILE A 31 12.37 -15.05 -1.36
CA ILE A 31 11.15 -14.26 -1.41
C ILE A 31 11.48 -12.77 -1.53
N LEU A 32 10.78 -12.09 -2.43
CA LEU A 32 10.81 -10.63 -2.58
C LEU A 32 9.42 -10.07 -2.24
N LEU A 33 9.34 -9.28 -1.18
CA LEU A 33 8.14 -8.52 -0.85
C LEU A 33 8.24 -7.13 -1.50
N VAL A 34 7.29 -6.82 -2.37
CA VAL A 34 7.21 -5.53 -3.06
C VAL A 34 5.89 -4.87 -2.72
N GLY A 35 5.95 -3.63 -2.23
CA GLY A 35 4.75 -2.89 -1.85
C GLY A 35 5.08 -1.60 -1.12
N ASP A 36 4.04 -0.99 -0.57
CA ASP A 36 4.11 0.28 0.11
C ASP A 36 3.18 0.27 1.34
N PHE A 37 3.77 0.31 2.54
CA PHE A 37 3.02 0.25 3.80
C PHE A 37 2.27 1.54 4.14
N PHE A 38 2.50 2.64 3.41
CA PHE A 38 1.73 3.87 3.55
C PHE A 38 0.43 3.87 2.73
N GLN A 39 0.16 2.79 2.00
CA GLN A 39 -1.13 2.58 1.35
C GLN A 39 -2.12 1.90 2.31
N LEU A 40 -3.28 1.49 1.77
CA LEU A 40 -4.31 0.84 2.57
C LEU A 40 -3.75 -0.41 3.30
N PRO A 41 -4.18 -0.67 4.53
CA PRO A 41 -3.81 -1.84 5.32
C PRO A 41 -4.70 -3.05 4.96
N PRO A 42 -4.22 -4.29 5.17
CA PRO A 42 -5.01 -5.48 4.85
C PRO A 42 -6.35 -5.50 5.57
N VAL A 43 -7.40 -5.89 4.84
CA VAL A 43 -8.77 -5.95 5.36
C VAL A 43 -8.90 -7.11 6.35
N LEU A 44 -9.42 -6.82 7.54
CA LEU A 44 -9.69 -7.79 8.62
C LEU A 44 -8.48 -8.65 9.02
N GLN A 45 -7.27 -8.11 8.90
CA GLN A 45 -6.03 -8.78 9.28
C GLN A 45 -5.03 -7.80 9.88
N LYS A 46 -4.13 -8.32 10.71
CA LYS A 46 -2.99 -7.53 11.18
C LYS A 46 -1.97 -7.33 10.04
N PRO A 47 -1.49 -6.10 9.80
CA PRO A 47 -0.46 -5.83 8.80
C PRO A 47 0.87 -6.49 9.17
N LEU A 48 1.76 -6.63 8.19
CA LEU A 48 3.09 -7.23 8.40
C LEU A 48 3.92 -6.50 9.47
N TYR A 49 3.80 -5.17 9.51
CA TYR A 49 4.47 -4.29 10.47
C TYR A 49 3.74 -4.16 11.82
N TYR A 50 2.74 -5.00 12.10
CA TYR A 50 2.02 -4.95 13.38
C TYR A 50 2.97 -5.27 14.55
N ASP A 51 3.11 -4.31 15.45
CA ASP A 51 4.13 -4.26 16.50
C ASP A 51 3.64 -4.70 17.89
N LYS A 52 2.32 -4.76 18.10
CA LYS A 52 1.72 -5.25 19.37
C LYS A 52 1.66 -6.77 19.44
N GLU A 53 1.04 -7.33 20.47
CA GLU A 53 0.91 -8.78 20.62
C GLU A 53 0.11 -9.45 19.49
N VAL A 54 0.59 -10.63 19.07
CA VAL A 54 -0.09 -11.51 18.11
C VAL A 54 -0.31 -12.87 18.72
N GLN A 55 -1.31 -13.59 18.21
CA GLN A 55 -1.73 -14.87 18.75
C GLN A 55 -1.93 -15.87 17.62
N GLY A 56 -1.82 -17.16 17.95
CA GLY A 56 -2.06 -18.27 17.02
C GLY A 56 -1.25 -18.14 15.71
N VAL A 57 -1.95 -18.27 14.58
CA VAL A 57 -1.35 -18.29 13.23
C VAL A 57 -0.55 -17.03 12.88
N GLU A 58 -0.84 -15.90 13.52
CA GLU A 58 -0.15 -14.63 13.27
C GLU A 58 1.28 -14.62 13.84
N ILE A 59 1.57 -15.43 14.87
CA ILE A 59 2.92 -15.60 15.42
C ILE A 59 3.86 -16.15 14.33
N LYS A 60 3.43 -17.20 13.63
CA LYS A 60 4.16 -17.77 12.50
C LYS A 60 4.41 -16.75 11.41
N GLY A 61 3.36 -16.03 11.00
CA GLY A 61 3.47 -14.98 9.98
C GLY A 61 4.44 -13.87 10.37
N ARG A 62 4.45 -13.47 11.64
CA ARG A 62 5.42 -12.50 12.17
C ARG A 62 6.84 -13.04 12.12
N ASN A 63 7.05 -14.29 12.50
CA ASN A 63 8.37 -14.91 12.47
C ASN A 63 8.89 -15.01 11.03
N ALA A 64 8.03 -15.39 10.08
CA ALA A 64 8.35 -15.40 8.65
C ALA A 64 8.68 -13.99 8.14
N TYR A 65 7.91 -12.97 8.51
CA TYR A 65 8.18 -11.58 8.12
C TYR A 65 9.49 -11.03 8.73
N ARG A 66 9.83 -11.42 9.95
CA ARG A 66 11.09 -11.01 10.60
C ARG A 66 12.32 -11.65 9.97
N ARG A 67 12.16 -12.66 9.09
CA ARG A 67 13.29 -13.28 8.38
C ARG A 67 13.85 -12.40 7.26
N PHE A 68 13.07 -11.43 6.79
CA PHE A 68 13.51 -10.44 5.82
C PHE A 68 14.43 -9.44 6.51
N ASP A 69 15.72 -9.54 6.23
CA ASP A 69 16.80 -8.73 6.84
C ASP A 69 17.34 -7.65 5.89
N LYS A 70 16.84 -7.60 4.65
CA LYS A 70 17.20 -6.61 3.64
C LYS A 70 15.98 -5.82 3.21
N SER A 71 16.13 -4.50 3.17
CA SER A 71 15.12 -3.57 2.68
C SER A 71 15.73 -2.62 1.66
N VAL A 72 15.01 -2.37 0.56
CA VAL A 72 15.41 -1.43 -0.48
C VAL A 72 14.30 -0.40 -0.66
N PHE A 73 14.66 0.88 -0.55
CA PHE A 73 13.72 1.99 -0.71
C PHE A 73 13.94 2.65 -2.06
N LEU A 74 12.93 2.58 -2.93
CA LEU A 74 12.91 3.33 -4.18
C LEU A 74 12.54 4.79 -3.89
N LYS A 75 13.39 5.74 -4.29
CA LYS A 75 13.25 7.17 -3.95
C LYS A 75 12.66 8.02 -5.08
N VAL A 76 12.64 7.52 -6.32
CA VAL A 76 12.23 8.30 -7.49
C VAL A 76 10.79 7.96 -7.88
N VAL A 77 9.90 8.95 -7.78
CA VAL A 77 8.50 8.83 -8.21
C VAL A 77 8.41 8.93 -9.73
N GLN A 78 7.92 7.87 -10.38
CA GLN A 78 7.86 7.80 -11.85
C GLN A 78 6.48 8.15 -12.44
N ARG A 79 5.42 8.12 -11.64
CA ARG A 79 4.04 8.35 -12.12
C ARG A 79 3.76 9.82 -12.42
N GLN A 80 4.17 10.71 -11.51
CA GLN A 80 4.06 12.16 -11.68
C GLN A 80 5.41 12.74 -12.06
N ARG A 81 6.02 12.35 -13.18
CA ARG A 81 7.29 12.93 -13.67
C ARG A 81 7.07 14.33 -14.25
N GLY A 82 8.14 15.11 -14.36
CA GLY A 82 8.13 16.47 -14.94
C GLY A 82 8.16 17.56 -13.90
N ASP A 83 8.80 18.69 -14.21
CA ASP A 83 8.95 19.81 -13.26
C ASP A 83 7.60 20.45 -12.94
N ASP A 84 6.66 20.43 -13.89
CA ASP A 84 5.28 20.88 -13.72
C ASP A 84 4.49 20.09 -12.67
N GLN A 85 4.92 18.86 -12.37
CA GLN A 85 4.30 17.99 -11.37
C GLN A 85 4.96 18.07 -9.98
N GLU A 86 5.99 18.90 -9.80
CA GLU A 86 6.76 18.98 -8.55
C GLU A 86 5.89 19.28 -7.35
N ALA A 87 5.08 20.35 -7.41
CA ALA A 87 4.20 20.74 -6.32
C ALA A 87 3.20 19.63 -5.94
N PHE A 88 2.71 18.87 -6.93
CA PHE A 88 1.81 17.75 -6.69
C PHE A 88 2.54 16.55 -6.07
N ARG A 89 3.76 16.24 -6.52
CA ARG A 89 4.61 15.21 -5.87
C ARG A 89 4.89 15.56 -4.41
N THR A 90 5.20 16.82 -4.12
CA THR A 90 5.42 17.31 -2.75
C THR A 90 4.17 17.11 -1.90
N ALA A 91 2.99 17.53 -2.37
CA ALA A 91 1.73 17.34 -1.67
C ALA A 91 1.43 15.84 -1.38
N LEU A 92 1.67 14.95 -2.34
CA LEU A 92 1.50 13.50 -2.14
C LEU A 92 2.49 12.92 -1.11
N GLY A 93 3.74 13.41 -1.10
CA GLY A 93 4.75 13.03 -0.12
C GLY A 93 4.41 13.48 1.31
N GLU A 94 3.88 14.69 1.46
CA GLU A 94 3.40 15.21 2.74
C GLU A 94 2.17 14.45 3.25
N LEU A 95 1.19 14.17 2.38
CA LEU A 95 0.02 13.36 2.72
C LEU A 95 0.43 11.97 3.22
N ARG A 96 1.39 11.34 2.54
CA ARG A 96 1.94 10.02 2.91
C ARG A 96 2.46 10.01 4.35
N LEU A 97 3.09 11.10 4.80
CA LEU A 97 3.67 11.22 6.14
C LEU A 97 2.77 11.91 7.16
N LEU A 98 1.53 12.25 6.78
CA LEU A 98 0.58 13.02 7.60
C LEU A 98 1.13 14.40 8.03
N GLN A 99 1.90 15.05 7.15
CA GLN A 99 2.55 16.34 7.38
C GLN A 99 2.11 17.37 6.34
N LEU A 100 0.80 17.45 6.08
CA LEU A 100 0.27 18.31 5.01
C LEU A 100 0.49 19.80 5.32
N SER A 101 1.26 20.47 4.47
CA SER A 101 1.47 21.91 4.56
C SER A 101 0.24 22.69 4.09
N MET A 102 0.16 23.97 4.49
CA MET A 102 -0.90 24.87 4.02
C MET A 102 -0.84 25.08 2.50
N GLU A 103 0.36 25.07 1.91
CA GLU A 103 0.59 25.23 0.48
C GLU A 103 0.05 24.02 -0.30
N SER A 104 0.42 22.81 0.12
CA SER A 104 -0.11 21.57 -0.45
C SER A 104 -1.62 21.43 -0.27
N TRP A 105 -2.15 21.80 0.90
CA TRP A 105 -3.59 21.80 1.14
C TRP A 105 -4.33 22.77 0.20
N LYS A 106 -3.81 24.00 0.03
CA LYS A 106 -4.38 24.98 -0.92
C LYS A 106 -4.35 24.43 -2.34
N LEU A 107 -3.22 23.84 -2.77
CA LEU A 107 -3.08 23.21 -4.07
C LEU A 107 -4.16 22.14 -4.30
N LEU A 108 -4.30 21.19 -3.37
CA LEU A 108 -5.30 20.12 -3.48
C LEU A 108 -6.74 20.66 -3.47
N SER A 109 -7.00 21.71 -2.69
CA SER A 109 -8.32 22.34 -2.61
C SER A 109 -8.73 23.02 -3.92
N THR A 110 -7.80 23.38 -4.81
CA THR A 110 -8.15 23.88 -6.15
C THR A 110 -8.75 22.81 -7.06
N ARG A 111 -8.59 21.52 -6.71
CA ARG A 111 -8.97 20.37 -7.56
C ARG A 111 -10.27 19.69 -7.12
N VAL A 112 -10.99 20.26 -6.15
CA VAL A 112 -12.31 19.75 -5.77
C VAL A 112 -13.36 20.26 -6.75
N GLN A 113 -14.34 19.42 -7.09
CA GLN A 113 -15.38 19.76 -8.08
C GLN A 113 -16.08 21.10 -7.80
N ALA A 114 -16.31 21.45 -6.52
CA ALA A 114 -16.93 22.71 -6.12
C ALA A 114 -16.09 23.98 -6.42
N LYS A 115 -14.85 23.82 -6.89
CA LYS A 115 -13.93 24.89 -7.28
C LYS A 115 -13.63 24.94 -8.77
N LEU A 116 -14.15 23.98 -9.54
CA LEU A 116 -13.97 23.88 -10.98
C LEU A 116 -15.18 24.47 -11.71
N ASP A 117 -14.96 25.06 -12.87
CA ASP A 117 -16.06 25.51 -13.72
C ASP A 117 -16.73 24.35 -14.47
N ASP A 118 -17.93 24.58 -14.99
CA ASP A 118 -18.73 23.56 -15.66
C ASP A 118 -18.02 22.98 -16.91
N ARG A 119 -17.19 23.79 -17.59
CA ARG A 119 -16.46 23.33 -18.78
C ARG A 119 -15.36 22.35 -18.37
N GLU A 120 -14.61 22.66 -17.31
CA GLU A 120 -13.59 21.77 -16.78
C GLU A 120 -14.20 20.49 -16.23
N VAL A 121 -15.29 20.57 -15.46
CA VAL A 121 -16.02 19.40 -14.97
C VAL A 121 -16.50 18.51 -16.12
N ALA A 122 -17.05 19.10 -17.19
CA ALA A 122 -17.53 18.36 -18.36
C ALA A 122 -16.42 17.54 -19.06
N ARG A 123 -15.15 17.99 -18.99
CA ARG A 123 -14.00 17.25 -19.56
C ARG A 123 -13.75 15.91 -18.87
N PHE A 124 -14.24 15.72 -17.64
CA PHE A 124 -14.11 14.48 -16.88
C PHE A 124 -15.36 13.58 -16.97
N SER A 125 -16.28 13.87 -17.89
CA SER A 125 -17.51 13.09 -18.09
C SER A 125 -17.25 11.60 -18.31
N SER A 126 -16.17 11.26 -19.01
CA SER A 126 -15.74 9.87 -19.26
C SER A 126 -14.57 9.41 -18.39
N ALA A 127 -14.21 10.16 -17.34
CA ALA A 127 -13.08 9.82 -16.50
C ALA A 127 -13.40 8.65 -15.56
N LEU A 128 -12.39 7.82 -15.26
CA LEU A 128 -12.49 6.82 -14.20
C LEU A 128 -12.67 7.51 -12.85
N ARG A 129 -13.66 7.05 -12.08
CA ARG A 129 -13.95 7.57 -10.73
C ARG A 129 -13.56 6.55 -9.68
N VAL A 130 -13.03 7.04 -8.57
CA VAL A 130 -12.64 6.22 -7.41
C VAL A 130 -13.54 6.61 -6.25
N TYR A 131 -14.13 5.59 -5.60
CA TYR A 131 -15.01 5.77 -4.46
C TYR A 131 -14.57 4.89 -3.28
N ALA A 132 -15.00 5.27 -2.09
CA ALA A 132 -14.66 4.56 -0.86
C ALA A 132 -15.41 3.22 -0.71
N THR A 133 -16.61 3.10 -1.28
CA THR A 133 -17.49 1.93 -1.13
C THR A 133 -17.96 1.40 -2.47
N LYS A 134 -18.32 0.11 -2.51
CA LYS A 134 -18.86 -0.52 -3.72
C LYS A 134 -20.24 0.02 -4.09
N ASP A 135 -21.05 0.38 -3.10
CA ASP A 135 -22.39 0.93 -3.35
C ASP A 135 -22.29 2.19 -4.24
N ARG A 136 -21.34 3.10 -3.93
CA ARG A 136 -21.08 4.30 -4.74
C ARG A 136 -20.45 4.02 -6.11
N VAL A 137 -19.83 2.86 -6.30
CA VAL A 137 -19.32 2.44 -7.62
C VAL A 137 -20.47 1.95 -8.50
N ASN A 138 -21.52 1.41 -7.90
CA ASN A 138 -22.67 0.83 -8.59
C ASN A 138 -23.84 1.82 -8.79
N GLU A 139 -23.72 3.05 -8.30
CA GLU A 139 -24.59 4.20 -8.62
C GLU A 139 -24.34 4.70 -10.05
#